data_AF-A0A0F9DYR8-F1
#
_entry.id   AF-A0A0F9DYR8-F1
#
_cell.length_a   1.000
_cell.length_b   1.000
_cell.length_c   1.000
_cell.angle_alpha   90.00
_cell.angle_beta   90.00
_cell.angle_gamma   90.00
#
_symmetry.space_group_name_H-M   'P 1'
#
loop_
_entity.id
_entity.type
_entity.pdbx_description
1 polymer ?
#
loop_
_entity_poly.entity_id
_entity_poly.type
_entity_poly.pdbx_seq_one_letter_code
_entity_poly.pdbx_strand_id
1 'polypeptide(L)'
;MQKPKNPEEFTRRYTALMQHYRLEGQKIQARKPHENGDIEQRHYRFKKAVDQTLMLRGSRDFPSRQEYEAFLKKLFVQLNAGRQERLAEEYREDEKDELPINKDIYMY
;
A
#
# COMPACT_ATOMS: atom_id res chain seq x y z
N MET A 1 -31.09 11.52 10.67
CA MET A 1 -30.59 10.35 9.89
C MET A 1 -29.94 9.36 10.85
N GLN A 2 -30.52 8.18 11.04
CA GLN A 2 -29.93 7.10 11.85
C GLN A 2 -28.79 6.44 11.08
N LYS A 3 -27.60 6.33 11.68
CA LYS A 3 -26.51 5.48 11.17
C LYS A 3 -26.90 4.03 11.38
N PRO A 4 -26.77 3.14 10.38
CA PRO A 4 -26.92 1.72 10.63
C PRO A 4 -25.82 1.27 11.60
N LYS A 5 -26.22 0.74 12.76
CA LYS A 5 -25.34 -0.04 13.64
C LYS A 5 -25.07 -1.37 12.93
N ASN A 6 -24.02 -1.41 12.12
CA ASN A 6 -23.45 -2.71 11.74
C ASN A 6 -22.61 -3.20 12.93
N PRO A 7 -22.98 -4.31 13.59
CA PRO A 7 -22.20 -4.85 14.71
C PRO A 7 -20.87 -5.47 14.24
N GLU A 8 -20.73 -5.78 12.94
CA GLU A 8 -19.49 -6.29 12.39
C GLU A 8 -18.49 -5.14 12.17
N GLU A 9 -17.40 -5.15 12.94
CA GLU A 9 -16.30 -4.17 12.88
C GLU A 9 -15.59 -4.17 11.51
N PHE A 10 -15.62 -5.30 10.81
CA PHE A 10 -15.12 -5.48 9.44
C PHE A 10 -16.16 -6.19 8.58
N THR A 11 -16.17 -5.91 7.27
CA THR A 11 -17.06 -6.63 6.35
C THR A 11 -16.64 -8.10 6.25
N ARG A 12 -17.60 -9.01 6.06
CA ARG A 12 -17.33 -10.46 5.85
C ARG A 12 -16.25 -10.75 4.80
N ARG A 13 -16.23 -9.99 3.69
CA ARG A 13 -15.21 -10.15 2.63
C ARG A 13 -13.81 -9.75 3.13
N TYR A 14 -13.73 -8.69 3.94
CA TYR A 14 -12.47 -8.26 4.54
C TYR A 14 -11.99 -9.26 5.60
N THR A 15 -12.88 -9.76 6.45
CA THR A 15 -12.55 -10.81 7.43
C THR A 15 -12.04 -12.08 6.76
N ALA A 16 -12.70 -12.53 5.69
CA ALA A 16 -12.24 -13.70 4.92
C ALA A 16 -10.86 -13.48 4.29
N LEU A 17 -10.58 -12.26 3.80
CA LEU A 17 -9.26 -11.89 3.27
C LEU A 17 -8.18 -11.94 4.34
N MET A 18 -8.46 -11.37 5.52
CA MET A 18 -7.54 -11.38 6.66
C MET A 18 -7.26 -12.81 7.13
N GLN A 19 -8.29 -13.66 7.25
CA GLN A 19 -8.13 -15.07 7.59
C GLN A 19 -7.30 -15.84 6.55
N HIS A 20 -7.54 -15.59 5.26
CA HIS A 20 -6.79 -16.25 4.18
C HIS A 20 -5.29 -15.97 4.26
N TYR A 21 -4.93 -14.73 4.60
CA TYR A 21 -3.53 -14.31 4.74
C TYR A 21 -2.98 -14.40 6.17
N ARG A 22 -3.77 -14.92 7.12
CA ARG A 22 -3.45 -14.99 8.55
C ARG A 22 -3.04 -13.63 9.16
N LEU A 23 -3.72 -12.58 8.72
CA LEU A 23 -3.51 -11.21 9.18
C LEU A 23 -4.57 -10.81 10.20
N GLU A 24 -4.21 -9.96 11.14
CA GLU A 24 -5.18 -9.27 12.00
C GLU A 24 -5.63 -7.97 11.34
N GLY A 25 -6.94 -7.83 11.13
CA GLY A 25 -7.50 -6.60 10.58
C GLY A 25 -7.38 -5.46 11.59
N GLN A 26 -6.61 -4.43 11.25
CA GLN A 26 -6.54 -3.19 12.02
C GLN A 26 -7.28 -2.08 11.29
N LYS A 27 -8.02 -1.26 12.04
CA LYS A 27 -8.63 -0.03 11.52
C LYS A 27 -7.86 1.16 12.06
N ILE A 28 -7.68 2.17 11.21
CA ILE A 28 -7.26 3.49 11.67
C ILE A 28 -8.30 4.01 12.66
N GLN A 29 -7.84 4.49 13.82
CA GLN A 29 -8.78 5.08 14.77
C GLN A 29 -9.30 6.41 14.21
N ALA A 30 -10.62 6.59 14.23
CA ALA A 30 -11.21 7.86 13.84
C ALA A 30 -10.61 8.98 14.70
N ARG A 31 -10.02 10.00 14.05
CA ARG A 31 -9.31 11.15 14.65
C ARG A 31 -7.85 10.93 15.06
N LYS A 32 -7.19 9.85 14.59
CA LYS A 32 -5.72 9.70 14.65
C LYS A 32 -5.07 9.81 13.27
N PRO A 33 -4.96 11.02 12.69
CA PRO A 33 -4.39 11.22 11.35
C PRO A 33 -2.92 10.77 11.24
N HIS A 34 -2.20 10.68 12.35
CA HIS A 34 -0.82 10.20 12.37
C HIS A 34 -0.67 8.73 11.93
N GLU A 35 -1.71 7.89 12.08
CA GLU A 35 -1.68 6.46 11.69
C GLU A 35 -1.70 6.28 10.17
N ASN A 36 -2.27 7.24 9.42
CA ASN A 36 -2.34 7.21 7.97
C ASN A 36 -1.35 8.17 7.29
N GLY A 37 -0.67 9.02 8.06
CA GLY A 37 0.19 10.10 7.55
C GLY A 37 1.31 9.61 6.63
N ASP A 38 1.95 8.48 6.97
CA ASP A 38 3.00 7.89 6.15
C ASP A 38 2.47 7.38 4.80
N ILE A 39 1.27 6.80 4.78
CA ILE A 39 0.62 6.33 3.55
C ILE A 39 0.17 7.52 2.70
N GLU A 40 -0.46 8.52 3.32
CA GLU A 40 -0.90 9.75 2.64
C GLU A 40 0.28 10.50 2.02
N GLN A 41 1.38 10.65 2.76
CA GLN A 41 2.59 11.28 2.26
C GLN A 41 3.22 10.49 1.12
N ARG A 42 3.25 9.15 1.21
CA ARG A 42 3.71 8.29 0.11
C ARG A 42 2.86 8.45 -1.14
N HIS A 43 1.54 8.45 -0.99
CA HIS A 43 0.62 8.67 -2.11
C HIS A 43 0.85 10.04 -2.77
N TYR A 44 1.06 11.08 -1.97
CA TYR A 44 1.39 12.41 -2.48
C TYR A 44 2.70 12.41 -3.26
N ARG A 45 3.78 11.85 -2.70
CA ARG A 45 5.10 11.77 -3.34
C ARG A 45 5.06 10.96 -4.63
N PHE A 46 4.32 9.85 -4.64
CA PHE A 46 4.14 9.03 -5.84
C PHE A 46 3.47 9.82 -6.97
N LYS A 47 2.34 10.49 -6.69
CA LYS A 47 1.65 11.32 -7.70
C LYS A 47 2.56 12.42 -8.26
N LYS A 48 3.31 13.10 -7.38
CA LYS A 48 4.31 14.09 -7.80
C LYS A 48 5.39 13.51 -8.72
N ALA A 49 5.93 12.35 -8.38
CA ALA A 49 6.94 11.68 -9.19
C ALA A 49 6.39 11.21 -10.55
N VAL A 50 5.15 10.73 -10.60
CA VAL A 50 4.47 10.39 -11.87
C VAL A 50 4.40 11.62 -12.76
N ASP A 51 3.91 12.74 -12.23
CA ASP A 51 3.78 13.97 -13.00
C ASP A 51 5.15 14.47 -13.49
N GLN A 52 6.17 14.45 -12.63
CA GLN A 52 7.54 14.83 -13.02
C GLN A 52 8.10 13.93 -14.13
N THR A 53 7.90 12.63 -14.03
CA THR A 53 8.43 11.67 -15.01
C THR A 53 7.68 11.78 -16.33
N LEU A 54 6.36 12.04 -16.30
CA LEU A 54 5.57 12.33 -17.51
C LEU A 54 5.97 13.65 -18.17
N MET A 55 6.32 14.67 -17.39
CA MET A 55 6.88 15.92 -17.93
C MET A 55 8.21 15.66 -18.66
N LEU A 56 9.12 14.86 -18.07
CA LEU A 56 10.39 14.49 -18.71
C LEU A 56 10.20 13.61 -19.96
N ARG A 57 9.18 12.74 -19.96
CA ARG A 57 8.79 11.93 -21.12
C ARG A 57 8.25 12.80 -22.28
N GLY A 58 7.74 14.00 -21.99
CA GLY A 58 7.19 14.92 -22.98
C GLY A 58 5.81 14.53 -23.53
N SER A 59 5.21 13.44 -23.04
CA SER A 59 3.86 13.01 -23.42
C SER A 59 3.22 12.20 -22.29
N ARG A 60 1.89 12.34 -22.18
CA ARG A 60 1.05 11.51 -21.29
C ARG A 60 0.36 10.36 -22.03
N ASP A 61 0.52 10.28 -23.35
CA ASP A 61 -0.14 9.27 -24.17
C ASP A 61 0.63 7.96 -24.13
N PHE A 62 -0.08 6.87 -23.87
CA PHE A 62 0.46 5.52 -23.89
C PHE A 62 -0.20 4.69 -24.99
N PRO A 63 0.57 3.91 -25.77
CA PRO A 63 0.02 3.03 -26.80
C PRO A 63 -0.97 1.98 -26.27
N SER A 64 -0.84 1.61 -25.00
CA SER A 64 -1.71 0.65 -24.34
C SER A 64 -1.75 0.87 -22.82
N ARG A 65 -2.75 0.27 -22.18
CA ARG A 65 -2.84 0.21 -20.71
C ARG A 65 -1.63 -0.53 -20.11
N GLN A 66 -1.17 -1.59 -20.77
CA GLN A 66 -0.04 -2.40 -20.31
C GLN A 66 1.25 -1.58 -20.27
N GLU A 67 1.48 -0.71 -21.26
CA GLU A 67 2.64 0.18 -21.25
C GLU A 67 2.56 1.23 -20.13
N TYR A 68 1.36 1.75 -19.86
CA TYR A 68 1.15 2.64 -18.72
C TYR A 68 1.41 1.92 -17.39
N GLU A 69 0.92 0.70 -17.23
CA GLU A 69 1.17 -0.12 -16.03
C GLU A 69 2.66 -0.42 -15.86
N ALA A 70 3.37 -0.79 -16.94
CA ALA A 70 4.81 -1.02 -16.90
C ALA A 70 5.61 0.26 -16.54
N PHE A 71 5.18 1.42 -17.05
CA PHE A 71 5.72 2.72 -16.67
C PHE A 71 5.56 2.99 -15.17
N LEU A 72 4.35 2.79 -14.63
CA LEU A 72 4.10 2.99 -13.20
C LEU A 72 4.90 2.00 -12.34
N LYS A 73 5.01 0.73 -12.73
CA LYS A 73 5.80 -0.28 -12.02
C LYS A 73 7.27 0.12 -11.90
N LYS A 74 7.88 0.62 -12.98
CA LYS A 74 9.26 1.12 -12.94
C LYS A 74 9.42 2.25 -11.92
N LEU A 75 8.47 3.18 -11.88
CA LEU A 75 8.50 4.29 -10.92
C LEU A 75 8.31 3.80 -9.47
N PHE A 76 7.43 2.82 -9.25
CA PHE A 76 7.26 2.19 -7.93
C PHE A 76 8.55 1.55 -7.43
N VAL A 77 9.25 0.78 -8.28
CA VAL A 77 10.53 0.16 -7.93
C VAL A 77 11.55 1.22 -7.55
N GLN A 78 11.67 2.30 -8.33
CA GLN A 78 12.61 3.39 -8.05
C GLN A 78 12.30 4.09 -6.71
N LEU A 79 11.04 4.43 -6.45
CA LEU A 79 10.64 5.12 -5.23
C LEU A 79 10.75 4.23 -3.97
N ASN A 80 10.59 2.92 -4.12
CA ASN A 80 10.70 1.96 -3.03
C ASN A 80 12.12 1.42 -2.82
N ALA A 81 13.08 1.67 -3.73
CA ALA A 81 14.45 1.19 -3.62
C ALA A 81 15.13 1.65 -2.31
N GLY A 82 14.90 2.89 -1.90
CA GLY A 82 15.44 3.43 -0.64
C GLY A 82 14.72 2.93 0.63
N ARG A 83 13.64 2.15 0.51
CA ARG A 83 12.88 1.63 1.66
C ARG A 83 13.25 0.19 2.02
N GLN A 84 14.13 -0.46 1.25
CA GLN A 84 14.48 -1.87 1.47
C GLN A 84 15.08 -2.11 2.86
N GLU A 85 15.87 -1.17 3.37
CA GLU A 85 16.47 -1.29 4.71
C GLU A 85 15.43 -1.18 5.83
N ARG A 86 14.56 -0.16 5.79
CA ARG A 86 13.43 -0.04 6.73
C ARG A 86 12.47 -1.22 6.66
N LEU A 87 12.25 -1.75 5.46
CA LEU A 87 11.42 -2.95 5.28
C LEU A 87 12.08 -4.18 5.91
N ALA A 88 13.40 -4.32 5.80
CA ALA A 88 14.13 -5.39 6.47
C ALA A 88 14.14 -5.22 8.01
N GLU A 89 14.12 -3.99 8.53
CA GLU A 89 13.90 -3.71 9.95
C GLU A 89 12.52 -4.16 10.41
N GLU A 90 11.46 -3.73 9.71
CA GLU A 90 10.07 -4.16 9.95
C GLU A 90 9.97 -5.69 9.96
N TYR A 91 10.57 -6.39 8.98
CA TYR A 91 10.58 -7.86 8.95
C TYR A 91 11.34 -8.52 10.10
N ARG A 92 12.44 -7.92 10.57
CA ARG A 92 13.21 -8.46 11.72
C ARG A 92 12.51 -8.23 13.05
N GLU A 93 11.69 -7.18 13.15
CA GLU A 93 10.82 -6.95 14.29
C GLU A 93 9.65 -7.94 14.27
N ASP A 94 9.01 -8.13 13.11
CA ASP A 94 7.91 -9.10 12.94
C ASP A 94 8.35 -10.57 13.18
N GLU A 95 9.59 -10.96 12.82
CA GLU A 95 10.14 -12.29 13.10
C GLU A 95 10.36 -12.55 14.60
N LYS A 96 10.42 -11.52 15.44
CA LYS A 96 10.55 -11.68 16.91
C LYS A 96 9.21 -11.95 17.60
N ASP A 97 8.09 -11.62 16.94
CA ASP A 97 6.73 -11.65 17.52
C ASP A 97 5.77 -12.64 16.81
N GLU A 98 6.28 -13.55 15.96
CA GLU A 98 5.53 -14.35 14.95
C GLU A 98 4.01 -14.58 15.17
N LEU A 99 3.23 -14.11 14.19
CA LEU A 99 2.46 -15.00 13.31
C LEU A 99 2.89 -14.75 11.85
N PRO A 100 3.08 -15.80 11.02
CA PRO A 100 3.77 -15.68 9.73
C PRO A 100 2.91 -14.98 8.68
N ILE A 101 3.30 -13.75 8.32
CA ILE A 101 2.76 -13.06 7.15
C ILE A 101 3.24 -13.78 5.89
N ASN A 102 2.28 -14.17 5.04
CA ASN A 102 2.55 -14.85 3.77
C ASN A 102 3.43 -13.97 2.86
N LYS A 103 4.67 -14.41 2.64
CA LYS A 103 5.75 -13.71 1.91
C LYS A 103 5.48 -13.55 0.41
N ASP A 104 4.38 -14.11 -0.10
CA ASP A 104 4.01 -14.09 -1.53
C ASP A 104 3.31 -12.80 -2.00
N ILE A 105 2.93 -11.88 -1.10
CA ILE A 105 2.10 -10.71 -1.47
C ILE A 105 2.93 -9.51 -1.98
N TYR A 106 4.23 -9.45 -1.69
CA TYR A 106 5.07 -8.28 -1.99
C TYR A 106 6.08 -8.47 -3.13
N MET A 107 5.81 -9.39 -4.06
CA MET A 107 6.67 -9.63 -5.22
C MET A 107 5.90 -9.52 -6.54
N TYR A 108 5.41 -8.33 -6.89
CA TYR A 108 5.00 -7.96 -8.26
C TYR A 108 5.13 -6.46 -8.56
#